data_AF-R1FJR1-F1
#
_entry.id   AF-R1FJR1-F1
#
_cell.length_a   1.000
_cell.length_b   1.000
_cell.length_c   1.000
_cell.angle_alpha   90.00
_cell.angle_beta   90.00
_cell.angle_gamma   90.00
#
_symmetry.space_group_name_H-M   'P 1'
#
loop_
_entity.id
_entity.type
_entity.pdbx_description
1 polymer ?
#
loop_
_entity_poly.entity_id
_entity_poly.type
_entity_poly.pdbx_seq_one_letter_code
_entity_poly.pdbx_strand_id
1 'polypeptide(L)'
;MNNLASLLSKQGDVEGARGLWQEVLSVRRQTIGGRHPDTLTTMSNLAFALKEQNDLSGAVQMKREVLSLKRECLGGEHPDTADEM
;
A
#
# COMPACT_ATOMS: atom_id res chain seq x y z
N MET A 1 2.58 -4.68 13.75
CA MET A 1 1.59 -5.31 12.84
C MET A 1 2.12 -5.57 11.42
N ASN A 2 2.86 -4.68 10.78
CA ASN A 2 3.42 -4.95 9.43
C ASN A 2 4.26 -6.24 9.34
N ASN A 3 5.02 -6.57 10.38
CA ASN A 3 5.83 -7.79 10.41
C ASN A 3 5.00 -9.07 10.53
N LEU A 4 3.83 -9.02 11.16
CA LEU A 4 2.94 -10.18 11.30
C LEU A 4 2.23 -10.48 9.97
N ALA A 5 1.69 -9.45 9.31
CA ALA A 5 1.08 -9.60 7.99
C ALA A 5 2.10 -10.09 6.94
N SER A 6 3.34 -9.60 6.98
CA SER A 6 4.40 -10.09 6.11
C SER A 6 4.76 -11.56 6.39
N LEU A 7 4.74 -11.98 7.66
CA LEU A 7 4.97 -13.38 8.03
C LEU A 7 3.84 -14.29 7.53
N LEU A 8 2.58 -13.90 7.70
CA LEU A 8 1.42 -14.65 7.20
C LEU A 8 1.47 -14.82 5.68
N SER A 9 1.77 -13.74 4.95
CA SER A 9 1.93 -13.80 3.50
C SER A 9 3.06 -14.76 3.09
N LYS A 10 4.19 -14.79 3.81
CA LYS A 10 5.28 -15.75 3.56
C LYS A 10 4.91 -17.20 3.90
N GLN A 11 3.96 -17.42 4.79
CA GLN A 11 3.42 -18.73 5.15
C GLN A 11 2.31 -19.20 4.18
N GLY A 12 1.95 -18.38 3.19
CA GLY A 12 0.87 -18.66 2.24
C GLY A 12 -0.52 -18.21 2.70
N ASP A 13 -0.65 -17.66 3.91
CA ASP A 13 -1.89 -17.06 4.39
C ASP A 13 -2.00 -15.61 3.91
N VAL A 14 -2.26 -15.46 2.62
CA VAL A 14 -2.39 -14.14 1.98
C VAL A 14 -3.68 -13.45 2.40
N GLU A 15 -4.74 -14.19 2.73
CA GLU A 15 -6.02 -13.61 3.21
C GLU A 15 -5.89 -13.02 4.62
N GLY A 16 -5.27 -13.75 5.56
CA GLY A 16 -4.98 -13.24 6.90
C GLY A 16 -4.05 -12.03 6.86
N ALA A 17 -3.01 -12.07 6.00
CA ALA A 17 -2.13 -10.93 5.77
C ALA A 17 -2.88 -9.70 5.23
N ARG A 18 -3.79 -9.90 4.28
CA ARG A 18 -4.64 -8.84 3.71
C ARG A 18 -5.54 -8.20 4.77
N GLY A 19 -6.22 -9.00 5.59
CA GLY A 19 -7.07 -8.48 6.67
C GLY A 19 -6.29 -7.59 7.64
N LEU A 20 -5.11 -8.05 8.07
CA LEU A 20 -4.24 -7.26 8.94
C LEU A 20 -3.76 -5.96 8.28
N TRP A 21 -3.36 -5.99 7.02
CA TRP A 21 -2.95 -4.77 6.31
C TRP A 21 -4.09 -3.78 6.13
N GLN A 22 -5.34 -4.23 5.95
CA GLN A 22 -6.52 -3.35 5.89
C GLN A 22 -6.79 -2.67 7.23
N GLU A 23 -6.70 -3.41 8.33
CA GLU A 23 -6.88 -2.85 9.68
C GLU A 23 -5.80 -1.80 9.98
N VAL A 24 -4.53 -2.16 9.73
CA VAL A 24 -3.39 -1.24 9.90
C VAL A 24 -3.54 0.00 9.04
N LEU A 25 -4.02 -0.14 7.80
CA LEU A 25 -4.24 0.98 6.89
C LEU A 25 -5.32 1.93 7.44
N SER A 26 -6.43 1.40 7.95
CA SER A 26 -7.51 2.20 8.55
C SER A 26 -7.01 2.99 9.76
N VAL A 27 -6.29 2.32 10.68
CA VAL A 27 -5.72 2.97 11.87
C VAL A 27 -4.71 4.05 11.46
N ARG A 28 -3.76 3.73 10.57
CA ARG A 28 -2.75 4.71 10.12
C ARG A 28 -3.39 5.91 9.42
N ARG A 29 -4.41 5.70 8.58
CA ARG A 29 -5.17 6.80 7.96
C ARG A 29 -5.78 7.75 8.99
N GLN A 30 -6.32 7.22 10.09
CA GLN A 30 -6.93 8.03 11.14
C GLN A 30 -5.91 8.69 12.06
N THR A 31 -4.80 8.00 12.38
CA THR A 31 -3.82 8.49 13.36
C THR A 31 -2.78 9.43 12.76
N ILE A 32 -2.20 9.08 11.61
CA ILE A 32 -1.06 9.80 11.01
C ILE A 32 -1.37 10.34 9.61
N GLY A 33 -2.56 10.04 9.08
CA GLY A 33 -3.04 10.54 7.80
C GLY A 33 -2.73 9.61 6.61
N GLY A 34 -3.48 9.82 5.52
CA GLY A 34 -3.38 9.05 4.28
C GLY A 34 -2.06 9.20 3.52
N ARG A 35 -1.36 10.32 3.71
CA ARG A 35 -0.15 10.68 2.96
C ARG A 35 1.16 10.30 3.67
N HIS A 36 1.06 9.85 4.92
CA HIS A 36 2.25 9.48 5.69
C HIS A 36 2.97 8.29 5.03
N PRO A 37 4.31 8.28 4.95
CA PRO A 37 5.08 7.20 4.33
C PRO A 37 4.70 5.81 4.85
N ASP A 38 4.47 5.68 6.15
CA ASP A 38 3.96 4.44 6.77
C ASP A 38 2.60 3.96 6.22
N THR A 39 1.69 4.89 5.94
CA THR A 39 0.38 4.55 5.36
C THR A 39 0.57 4.05 3.93
N LEU A 40 1.43 4.71 3.15
CA LEU A 40 1.76 4.34 1.77
C LEU A 40 2.48 2.99 1.67
N THR A 41 3.39 2.68 2.61
CA THR A 41 4.02 1.37 2.72
C THR A 41 2.99 0.27 2.97
N THR A 42 2.00 0.53 3.83
CA THR A 42 0.92 -0.43 4.13
C THR A 42 0.06 -0.70 2.91
N MET A 43 -0.31 0.36 2.17
CA MET A 43 -1.03 0.22 0.89
C MET A 43 -0.21 -0.56 -0.15
N SER A 44 1.10 -0.34 -0.21
CA SER A 44 1.97 -1.05 -1.16
C SER A 44 2.05 -2.55 -0.86
N ASN A 45 2.08 -2.92 0.42
CA ASN A 45 2.04 -4.31 0.86
C ASN A 45 0.68 -4.97 0.56
N LEU A 46 -0.40 -4.24 0.76
CA LEU A 46 -1.75 -4.72 0.45
C LEU A 46 -1.92 -4.93 -1.08
N ALA A 47 -1.31 -4.09 -1.92
CA ALA A 47 -1.29 -4.28 -3.37
C ALA A 47 -0.50 -5.53 -3.78
N PHE A 48 0.60 -5.83 -3.08
CA PHE A 48 1.34 -7.07 -3.28
C PHE A 48 0.49 -8.30 -2.91
N ALA A 49 -0.22 -8.25 -1.78
CA ALA A 49 -1.13 -9.32 -1.37
C ALA A 49 -2.21 -9.61 -2.42
N LEU A 50 -2.80 -8.55 -3.00
CA LEU A 50 -3.80 -8.70 -4.07
C LEU A 50 -3.22 -9.34 -5.32
N LYS A 51 -1.99 -8.97 -5.70
CA LYS A 51 -1.28 -9.61 -6.82
C LYS A 51 -1.08 -11.11 -6.58
N GLU A 52 -0.67 -11.51 -5.37
CA GLU A 52 -0.50 -12.92 -5.00
C GLU A 52 -1.84 -13.70 -5.04
N GLN A 53 -2.98 -13.01 -4.83
CA GLN A 53 -4.32 -13.57 -4.98
C GLN A 53 -4.86 -13.54 -6.43
N ASN A 54 -4.02 -13.21 -7.42
CA ASN A 54 -4.42 -12.95 -8.82
C ASN A 54 -5.42 -11.79 -9.01
N ASP A 55 -5.65 -10.95 -8.00
CA ASP A 55 -6.43 -9.71 -8.12
C ASP A 55 -5.52 -8.56 -8.61
N LEU A 56 -5.18 -8.63 -9.89
CA LEU A 56 -4.35 -7.63 -10.55
C LEU A 56 -5.05 -6.27 -10.63
N SER A 57 -6.37 -6.25 -10.81
CA SER A 57 -7.17 -5.02 -10.90
C SER A 57 -7.13 -4.24 -9.58
N GLY A 58 -7.36 -4.92 -8.46
CA GLY A 58 -7.25 -4.33 -7.13
C GLY A 58 -5.82 -3.87 -6.81
N ALA A 59 -4.81 -4.66 -7.18
CA ALA A 59 -3.41 -4.30 -6.99
C ALA A 59 -3.02 -3.02 -7.77
N VAL A 60 -3.48 -2.89 -9.02
CA VAL A 60 -3.23 -1.71 -9.86
C VAL A 60 -3.93 -0.48 -9.30
N GLN A 61 -5.20 -0.60 -8.90
CA GLN A 61 -5.95 0.50 -8.30
C GLN A 61 -5.23 1.04 -7.06
N MET A 62 -4.75 0.15 -6.20
CA MET A 62 -4.08 0.52 -4.97
C MET A 62 -2.71 1.16 -5.22
N LYS A 63 -1.92 0.65 -6.18
CA LYS A 63 -0.68 1.30 -6.61
C LYS A 63 -0.92 2.69 -7.20
N ARG A 64 -1.98 2.89 -7.99
CA ARG A 64 -2.36 4.21 -8.51
C ARG A 64 -2.70 5.17 -7.38
N GLU A 65 -3.45 4.72 -6.37
CA GLU A 65 -3.76 5.53 -5.20
C GLU A 65 -2.49 5.93 -4.43
N VAL A 66 -1.56 4.99 -4.22
CA VAL A 66 -0.25 5.29 -3.61
C VAL A 66 0.53 6.31 -4.42
N LEU A 67 0.58 6.18 -5.75
CA LEU A 67 1.26 7.13 -6.63
C LEU A 67 0.62 8.52 -6.58
N SER A 68 -0.71 8.62 -6.58
CA SER A 68 -1.43 9.89 -6.43
C SER A 68 -1.08 10.57 -5.11
N LEU A 69 -1.15 9.81 -4.00
CA LEU A 69 -0.83 10.33 -2.68
C LEU A 69 0.64 10.73 -2.54
N LYS A 70 1.57 9.98 -3.17
CA LYS A 70 3.00 10.35 -3.24
C LYS A 70 3.20 11.64 -4.02
N ARG A 71 2.57 11.79 -5.20
CA ARG A 71 2.63 13.00 -6.02
C ARG A 71 2.09 14.21 -5.27
N GLU A 72 0.97 14.06 -4.58
CA GLU A 72 0.46 15.11 -3.72
C GLU A 72 1.46 15.42 -2.60
N CYS A 73 1.96 14.41 -1.87
CA CYS A 73 2.82 14.60 -0.70
C CYS A 73 4.19 15.20 -1.02
N LEU A 74 4.73 14.92 -2.20
CA LEU A 74 6.02 15.45 -2.66
C LEU A 74 5.91 16.84 -3.31
N GLY A 75 4.68 17.33 -3.56
CA GLY A 75 4.47 18.53 -4.37
C GLY A 75 4.96 18.32 -5.80
N GLY A 76 4.59 19.20 -6.73
CA GLY A 76 5.05 19.14 -8.12
C GLY A 76 6.56 19.38 -8.33
N GLU A 77 7.41 19.16 -7.33
CA GLU A 77 8.83 19.55 -7.29
C GLU A 77 9.81 18.37 -7.08
N HIS A 78 9.37 17.11 -7.18
CA HIS A 78 10.30 15.96 -7.15
C HIS A 78 10.49 15.32 -8.54
N PRO A 79 11.74 15.24 -9.05
CA PRO A 79 12.08 14.83 -10.43
C PRO A 79 11.74 13.38 -10.79
N ASP A 80 11.36 12.53 -9.83
CA ASP A 80 10.86 11.16 -10.09
C ASP A 80 9.47 11.12 -10.75
N THR A 81 8.85 12.29 -10.98
CA THR A 81 7.54 12.39 -11.64
C THR A 81 7.65 12.50 -13.17
N ALA A 82 8.86 12.62 -13.73
CA ALA A 82 9.06 12.86 -15.17
C ALA A 82 9.29 11.60 -16.03
N ASP A 83 9.59 10.44 -15.43
CA ASP A 83 10.03 9.24 -16.19
C ASP A 83 8.90 8.22 -16.42
N GLU A 84 7.72 8.68 -16.84
CA GLU A 84 6.66 7.78 -17.35
C GLU A 84 5.70 8.52 -18.31
N MET A 85 6.26 9.34 -19.21
CA MET A 85 5.64 9.75 -20.49
C MET A 85 6.55 9.32 -21.64
#